data_AF-A0A2D4GWY1-F1
#
_entry.id   AF-A0A2D4GWY1-F1
#
_cell.length_a   1.000
_cell.length_b   1.000
_cell.length_c   1.000
_cell.angle_alpha   90.00
_cell.angle_beta   90.00
_cell.angle_gamma   90.00
#
_symmetry.space_group_name_H-M   'P 1'
#
loop_
_entity.id
_entity.type
_entity.pdbx_description
1 polymer ?
#
loop_
_entity_poly.entity_id
_entity_poly.type
_entity_poly.pdbx_seq_one_letter_code
_entity_poly.pdbx_strand_id
1 'polypeptide(L)'
;GSVVKLLNPRHGVRLHSHDVRYGSGSGQQSVTGVTSVEDSNSYWRVRGKSSSVCERGTPVQCGQTIRLTHINTGRNLHSHHFTSPLSGNQEVSAFGDDGEGDFLDDWTVLCSGKYWERQSEVQFKHASTEVLLSVTGEQYGRPIHGQREVHGLADSGQ
;
A
#
# COMPACT_ATOMS: atom_id res chain seq x y z
N GLY A 1 0.34 -13.97 6.60
CA GLY A 1 1.09 -14.74 5.59
C GLY A 1 2.53 -14.28 5.54
N SER A 2 3.13 -14.30 4.36
CA SER A 2 4.50 -13.82 4.10
C SER A 2 4.67 -12.34 4.45
N VAL A 3 5.90 -11.94 4.76
CA VAL A 3 6.29 -10.55 5.02
C VAL A 3 7.19 -10.09 3.89
N VAL A 4 6.88 -8.93 3.29
CA VAL A 4 7.53 -8.43 2.07
C VAL A 4 7.91 -6.95 2.20
N LYS A 5 8.88 -6.53 1.38
CA LYS A 5 9.14 -5.11 1.06
C LYS A 5 8.73 -4.90 -0.40
N LEU A 6 7.93 -3.88 -0.68
CA LEU A 6 7.46 -3.55 -2.03
C LEU A 6 8.30 -2.40 -2.57
N LEU A 7 9.05 -2.63 -3.65
CA LEU A 7 9.88 -1.62 -4.31
C LEU A 7 9.13 -1.05 -5.51
N ASN A 8 9.02 0.28 -5.58
CA ASN A 8 8.71 0.98 -6.82
C ASN A 8 10.01 1.16 -7.62
N PRO A 9 10.21 0.46 -8.75
CA PRO A 9 11.48 0.50 -9.47
C PRO A 9 11.72 1.85 -10.18
N ARG A 10 10.66 2.57 -10.57
CA ARG A 10 10.76 3.87 -11.24
C ARG A 10 11.39 4.93 -10.33
N HIS A 11 10.98 4.96 -9.07
CA HIS A 11 11.44 5.97 -8.10
C HIS A 11 12.49 5.46 -7.11
N GLY A 12 12.80 4.16 -7.12
CA GLY A 12 13.80 3.56 -6.23
C GLY A 12 13.41 3.60 -4.76
N VAL A 13 12.11 3.62 -4.45
CA VAL A 13 11.59 3.72 -3.08
C VAL A 13 10.76 2.50 -2.68
N ARG A 14 10.76 2.19 -1.40
CA ARG A 14 9.97 1.11 -0.79
C ARG A 14 8.74 1.67 -0.10
N LEU A 15 7.62 0.96 -0.24
CA LEU A 15 6.39 1.26 0.48
C LEU A 15 6.67 1.24 1.99
N HIS A 16 6.25 2.28 2.69
CA HIS A 16 6.64 2.55 4.05
C HIS A 16 5.52 3.25 4.82
N SER A 17 5.44 3.03 6.13
CA SER A 17 4.53 3.75 7.02
C SER A 17 5.15 3.90 8.41
N HIS A 18 4.63 4.80 9.24
CA HIS A 18 5.24 5.18 10.51
C HIS A 18 4.22 5.98 11.34
N ASP A 19 4.50 6.27 12.61
CA ASP A 19 3.55 6.97 13.49
C ASP A 19 3.48 8.49 13.28
N VAL A 20 3.34 8.92 12.02
CA VAL A 20 2.99 10.30 11.62
C VAL A 20 1.67 10.21 10.86
N ARG A 21 0.82 11.21 11.06
CA ARG A 21 -0.49 11.31 10.41
C ARG A 21 -0.47 12.40 9.36
N TYR A 22 -1.33 12.30 8.36
CA TYR A 22 -1.56 13.40 7.45
C TYR A 22 -2.15 14.61 8.19
N GLY A 23 -1.71 15.82 7.85
CA GLY A 23 -2.30 17.08 8.34
C GLY A 23 -3.48 17.57 7.48
N SER A 24 -3.78 16.86 6.40
CA SER A 24 -4.85 17.13 5.43
C SER A 24 -5.57 15.82 5.10
N GLY A 25 -6.56 15.88 4.20
CA GLY A 25 -7.28 14.69 3.76
C GLY A 25 -8.02 14.03 4.93
N SER A 26 -7.80 12.73 5.13
CA SER A 26 -8.50 11.98 6.18
C SER A 26 -7.93 12.17 7.59
N GLY A 27 -6.70 12.69 7.71
CA GLY A 27 -5.98 12.74 8.98
C GLY A 27 -5.49 11.39 9.51
N GLN A 28 -5.57 10.32 8.71
CA GLN A 28 -5.09 8.99 9.06
C GLN A 28 -3.55 8.88 9.02
N GLN A 29 -3.00 7.73 9.43
CA GLN A 29 -1.56 7.47 9.39
C GLN A 29 -1.06 7.54 7.94
N SER A 30 0.08 8.21 7.74
CA SER A 30 0.66 8.40 6.42
C SER A 30 1.30 7.13 5.86
N VAL A 31 1.27 7.01 4.54
CA VAL A 31 1.98 6.00 3.77
C VAL A 31 2.87 6.71 2.76
N THR A 32 4.13 6.31 2.69
CA THR A 32 5.16 7.01 1.94
C THR A 32 6.09 6.05 1.22
N GLY A 33 6.95 6.60 0.36
CA GLY A 33 8.05 5.89 -0.27
C GLY A 33 9.40 6.32 0.33
N VAL A 34 10.21 5.37 0.79
CA VAL A 34 11.56 5.64 1.33
C VAL A 34 12.65 4.97 0.50
N THR A 35 13.81 5.61 0.34
CA THR A 35 14.97 5.02 -0.35
C THR A 35 15.73 4.02 0.52
N SER A 36 15.57 4.10 1.84
CA SER A 36 16.21 3.20 2.80
C SER A 36 15.87 1.73 2.50
N VAL A 37 16.90 0.89 2.39
CA VAL A 37 16.75 -0.53 2.03
C VAL A 37 16.39 -1.36 3.27
N GLU A 38 17.04 -1.07 4.39
CA GLU A 38 17.02 -1.89 5.61
C GLU A 38 15.98 -1.43 6.64
N ASP A 39 15.14 -0.45 6.31
CA ASP A 39 14.13 0.04 7.25
C ASP A 39 13.10 -1.04 7.58
N SER A 40 12.85 -1.23 8.87
CA SER A 40 11.84 -2.15 9.40
C SER A 40 10.40 -1.66 9.13
N ASN A 41 10.19 -0.35 9.01
CA ASN A 41 8.92 0.29 8.67
C ASN A 41 8.53 0.10 7.19
N SER A 42 9.33 -0.64 6.42
CA SER A 42 8.99 -1.06 5.06
C SER A 42 8.47 -2.49 4.97
N TYR A 43 8.30 -3.19 6.10
CA TYR A 43 7.76 -4.54 6.12
C TYR A 43 6.22 -4.55 6.15
N TRP A 44 5.64 -5.26 5.18
CA TRP A 44 4.20 -5.46 5.05
C TRP A 44 3.87 -6.95 5.06
N ARG A 45 2.88 -7.34 5.86
CA ARG A 45 2.34 -8.71 5.92
C ARG A 45 1.22 -8.86 4.91
N VAL A 46 1.32 -9.88 4.06
CA VAL A 46 0.21 -10.29 3.19
C VAL A 46 -0.81 -11.09 4.00
N ARG A 47 -2.08 -10.68 3.94
CA ARG A 47 -3.24 -11.37 4.54
C ARG A 47 -4.33 -11.58 3.49
N GLY A 48 -5.18 -12.59 3.70
CA GLY A 48 -6.45 -12.69 2.98
C GLY A 48 -7.42 -11.61 3.44
N LYS A 49 -8.47 -11.38 2.64
CA LYS A 49 -9.63 -10.56 3.02
C LYS A 49 -10.32 -11.13 4.28
N SER A 50 -10.89 -10.29 5.14
CA SER A 50 -11.53 -10.73 6.41
C SER A 50 -12.56 -11.85 6.24
N SER A 51 -13.20 -11.99 5.08
CA SER A 51 -14.22 -13.00 4.81
C SER A 51 -13.68 -14.30 4.17
N SER A 52 -12.37 -14.42 3.89
CA SER A 52 -11.79 -15.61 3.26
C SER A 52 -10.74 -16.28 4.14
N VAL A 53 -10.87 -17.60 4.29
CA VAL A 53 -9.82 -18.42 4.92
C VAL A 53 -8.61 -18.42 4.00
N CYS A 54 -7.57 -17.68 4.39
CA CYS A 54 -6.29 -17.66 3.68
C CYS A 54 -5.27 -18.42 4.53
N GLU A 55 -5.14 -19.72 4.26
CA GLU A 55 -4.16 -20.56 4.94
C GLU A 55 -2.74 -20.08 4.66
N ARG A 56 -1.91 -20.08 5.71
CA ARG A 56 -0.51 -19.67 5.58
C ARG A 56 0.22 -20.66 4.67
N GLY A 57 0.87 -20.13 3.64
CA GLY A 57 1.62 -20.93 2.66
C GLY A 57 0.89 -21.08 1.33
N THR A 58 -0.41 -20.76 1.27
CA THR A 58 -1.16 -20.71 0.02
C THR A 58 -0.59 -19.62 -0.92
N PRO A 59 -0.21 -19.96 -2.16
CA PRO A 59 0.24 -18.98 -3.14
C PRO A 59 -0.83 -17.93 -3.44
N VAL A 60 -0.43 -16.68 -3.61
CA VAL A 60 -1.34 -15.59 -4.00
C VAL A 60 -1.61 -15.68 -5.49
N GLN A 61 -2.87 -15.92 -5.86
CA GLN A 61 -3.28 -15.99 -7.27
C GLN A 61 -3.31 -14.61 -7.89
N CYS A 62 -3.05 -14.56 -9.20
CA CYS A 62 -3.27 -13.34 -9.94
C CYS A 62 -4.76 -12.99 -10.02
N GLY A 63 -5.11 -11.73 -9.80
CA GLY A 63 -6.48 -11.27 -9.62
C GLY A 63 -7.07 -11.51 -8.22
N GLN A 64 -6.30 -12.11 -7.30
CA GLN A 64 -6.77 -12.31 -5.93
C GLN A 64 -6.78 -10.99 -5.15
N THR A 65 -7.84 -10.76 -4.38
CA THR A 65 -7.90 -9.67 -3.41
C THR A 65 -7.21 -10.06 -2.10
N ILE A 66 -6.33 -9.19 -1.62
CA ILE A 66 -5.55 -9.34 -0.39
C ILE A 66 -5.65 -8.08 0.47
N ARG A 67 -5.09 -8.15 1.68
CA ARG A 67 -4.72 -6.97 2.49
C ARG A 67 -3.23 -6.94 2.75
N LEU A 68 -2.69 -5.73 2.85
CA LEU A 68 -1.30 -5.47 3.22
C LEU A 68 -1.28 -4.79 4.59
N THR A 69 -0.84 -5.49 5.62
CA THR A 69 -0.76 -4.94 6.99
C THR A 69 0.66 -4.51 7.30
N HIS A 70 0.87 -3.25 7.69
CA HIS A 70 2.15 -2.73 8.13
C HIS A 70 2.57 -3.40 9.45
N ILE A 71 3.76 -3.99 9.48
CA ILE A 71 4.19 -4.83 10.61
C ILE A 71 4.28 -4.05 11.92
N ASN A 72 4.88 -2.86 11.88
CA ASN A 72 5.23 -2.14 13.11
C ASN A 72 4.04 -1.41 13.74
N THR A 73 3.01 -1.08 12.96
CA THR A 73 1.84 -0.32 13.46
C THR A 73 0.55 -1.13 13.48
N GLY A 74 0.54 -2.35 12.91
CA GLY A 74 -0.66 -3.17 12.79
C GLY A 74 -1.71 -2.63 11.82
N ARG A 75 -1.48 -1.48 11.18
CA ARG A 75 -2.46 -0.82 10.30
C ARG A 75 -2.44 -1.42 8.89
N ASN A 76 -3.60 -1.47 8.24
CA ASN A 76 -3.76 -1.91 6.85
C ASN A 76 -3.48 -0.77 5.87
N LEU A 77 -2.92 -1.11 4.71
CA LEU A 77 -2.89 -0.21 3.55
C LEU A 77 -4.32 0.07 3.11
N HIS A 78 -4.68 1.34 3.06
CA HIS A 78 -6.07 1.78 2.94
C HIS A 78 -6.18 2.88 1.87
N SER A 79 -7.34 2.95 1.21
CA SER A 79 -7.64 4.08 0.32
C SER A 79 -9.13 4.38 0.25
N HIS A 80 -9.46 5.64 -0.04
CA HIS A 80 -10.80 6.20 0.09
C HIS A 80 -10.91 7.51 -0.68
N HIS A 81 -12.10 8.10 -0.75
CA HIS A 81 -12.36 9.34 -1.48
C HIS A 81 -11.89 10.60 -0.73
N PHE A 82 -10.62 10.61 -0.32
CA PHE A 82 -9.91 11.80 0.14
C PHE A 82 -8.80 12.18 -0.82
N THR A 83 -8.47 13.46 -0.86
CA THR A 83 -7.40 14.01 -1.69
C THR A 83 -6.05 13.77 -1.02
N SER A 84 -5.10 13.22 -1.76
CA SER A 84 -3.71 13.03 -1.36
C SER A 84 -3.01 14.37 -1.09
N PRO A 85 -2.07 14.42 -0.13
CA PRO A 85 -1.59 15.69 0.43
C PRO A 85 -0.79 16.59 -0.52
N LEU A 86 -0.04 16.03 -1.48
CA LEU A 86 0.87 16.78 -2.33
C LEU A 86 0.38 16.87 -3.78
N SER A 87 -0.05 15.74 -4.38
CA SER A 87 -0.39 15.73 -5.81
C SER A 87 -1.87 15.91 -6.12
N GLY A 88 -2.76 15.93 -5.13
CA GLY A 88 -4.20 16.06 -5.38
C GLY A 88 -4.88 14.81 -5.97
N ASN A 89 -4.18 13.69 -6.06
CA ASN A 89 -4.74 12.37 -6.45
C ASN A 89 -5.53 11.74 -5.30
N GLN A 90 -5.91 10.46 -5.39
CA GLN A 90 -6.59 9.78 -4.27
C GLN A 90 -5.60 9.45 -3.14
N GLU A 91 -6.00 9.71 -1.89
CA GLU A 91 -5.19 9.42 -0.70
C GLU A 91 -5.00 7.92 -0.48
N VAL A 92 -3.76 7.52 -0.19
CA VAL A 92 -3.43 6.21 0.36
C VAL A 92 -2.89 6.42 1.78
N SER A 93 -3.45 5.68 2.72
CA SER A 93 -3.19 5.82 4.16
C SER A 93 -2.97 4.45 4.79
N ALA A 94 -2.64 4.47 6.09
CA ALA A 94 -2.65 3.28 6.93
C ALA A 94 -3.79 3.41 7.96
N PHE A 95 -4.70 2.43 7.98
CA PHE A 95 -5.94 2.47 8.76
C PHE A 95 -6.16 1.18 9.57
N GLY A 96 -7.09 1.22 10.51
CA GLY A 96 -7.43 0.06 11.33
C GLY A 96 -6.42 -0.23 12.44
N ASP A 97 -6.51 -1.44 12.99
CA ASP A 97 -5.70 -1.90 14.11
C ASP A 97 -5.51 -3.42 14.06
N ASP A 98 -4.29 -3.91 14.29
CA ASP A 98 -3.90 -5.33 14.20
C ASP A 98 -4.41 -6.08 12.94
N GLY A 99 -4.48 -5.35 11.83
CA GLY A 99 -4.94 -5.77 10.52
C GLY A 99 -6.45 -5.98 10.41
N GLU A 100 -7.20 -5.61 11.44
CA GLU A 100 -8.64 -5.39 11.38
C GLU A 100 -8.95 -3.99 10.86
N GLY A 101 -9.99 -3.90 10.06
CA GLY A 101 -10.41 -2.70 9.35
C GLY A 101 -11.61 -3.05 8.47
N ASP A 102 -11.80 -2.33 7.37
CA ASP A 102 -13.01 -2.46 6.53
C ASP A 102 -12.69 -2.91 5.09
N PHE A 103 -13.67 -2.80 4.20
CA PHE A 103 -13.55 -3.23 2.81
C PHE A 103 -12.69 -2.29 1.95
N LEU A 104 -12.26 -1.14 2.48
CA LEU A 104 -11.35 -0.18 1.85
C LEU A 104 -9.87 -0.50 2.14
N ASP A 105 -9.61 -1.62 2.81
CA ASP A 105 -8.27 -2.20 2.98
C ASP A 105 -7.94 -3.24 1.89
N ASP A 106 -8.89 -3.52 1.00
CA ASP A 106 -8.83 -4.62 0.04
C ASP A 106 -8.17 -4.18 -1.27
N TRP A 107 -7.10 -4.89 -1.66
CA TRP A 107 -6.32 -4.63 -2.88
C TRP A 107 -6.28 -5.87 -3.77
N THR A 108 -6.68 -5.72 -5.02
CA THR A 108 -6.58 -6.74 -6.05
C THR A 108 -5.16 -6.79 -6.60
N VAL A 109 -4.55 -7.97 -6.54
CA VAL A 109 -3.20 -8.23 -7.06
C VAL A 109 -3.27 -8.40 -8.57
N LEU A 110 -2.62 -7.50 -9.31
CA LEU A 110 -2.45 -7.59 -10.76
C LEU A 110 -1.00 -7.97 -11.06
N CYS A 111 -0.80 -9.05 -11.79
CA CYS A 111 0.49 -9.67 -12.06
C CYS A 111 0.43 -10.44 -13.39
N SER A 112 1.58 -10.96 -13.83
CA SER A 112 1.65 -11.90 -14.93
C SER A 112 1.57 -13.35 -14.42
N GLY A 113 1.01 -14.24 -15.24
CA GLY A 113 0.93 -15.67 -14.94
C GLY A 113 -0.16 -16.04 -13.94
N LYS A 114 0.01 -17.19 -13.27
CA LYS A 114 -1.00 -17.79 -12.39
C LYS A 114 -0.93 -17.28 -10.95
N TYR A 115 0.28 -17.04 -10.46
CA TYR A 115 0.54 -16.64 -9.08
C TYR A 115 1.51 -15.47 -9.03
N TRP A 116 1.41 -14.65 -7.99
CA TRP A 116 2.39 -13.60 -7.72
C TRP A 116 3.68 -14.21 -7.16
N GLU A 117 4.77 -14.06 -7.91
CA GLU A 117 6.09 -14.58 -7.56
C GLU A 117 7.04 -13.47 -7.07
N ARG A 118 8.02 -13.86 -6.25
CA ARG A 118 9.05 -12.93 -5.76
C ARG A 118 9.85 -12.40 -6.95
N GLN A 119 10.18 -11.10 -6.93
CA GLN A 119 10.93 -10.39 -7.97
C GLN A 119 10.17 -10.15 -9.29
N SER A 120 8.97 -10.72 -9.45
CA SER A 120 8.09 -10.38 -10.57
C SER A 120 7.40 -9.02 -10.34
N GLU A 121 7.09 -8.35 -11.44
CA GLU A 121 6.28 -7.13 -11.40
C GLU A 121 4.87 -7.42 -10.89
N VAL A 122 4.34 -6.46 -10.13
CA VAL A 122 3.00 -6.54 -9.54
C VAL A 122 2.44 -5.12 -9.41
N GLN A 123 1.14 -4.98 -9.64
CA GLN A 123 0.39 -3.78 -9.32
C GLN A 123 -0.70 -4.14 -8.31
N PHE A 124 -1.08 -3.17 -7.50
CA PHE A 124 -2.16 -3.31 -6.53
C PHE A 124 -3.25 -2.33 -6.90
N LYS A 125 -4.42 -2.85 -7.28
CA LYS A 125 -5.60 -2.07 -7.61
C LYS A 125 -6.53 -2.06 -6.42
N HIS A 126 -6.87 -0.88 -5.91
CA HIS A 126 -7.78 -0.75 -4.79
C HIS A 126 -9.18 -1.26 -5.17
N ALA A 127 -9.71 -2.25 -4.46
CA ALA A 127 -10.88 -3.00 -4.91
C ALA A 127 -12.19 -2.19 -4.92
N SER A 128 -12.25 -1.08 -4.18
CA SER A 128 -13.47 -0.27 -4.05
C SER A 128 -13.49 0.97 -4.94
N THR A 129 -12.32 1.54 -5.25
CA THR A 129 -12.22 2.79 -6.03
C THR A 129 -11.43 2.63 -7.33
N GLU A 130 -10.95 1.42 -7.62
CA GLU A 130 -10.28 1.05 -8.86
C GLU A 130 -8.96 1.81 -9.15
N VAL A 131 -8.44 2.58 -8.18
CA VAL A 131 -7.15 3.28 -8.32
C VAL A 131 -5.97 2.31 -8.16
N LEU A 132 -4.89 2.56 -8.88
CA LEU A 132 -3.63 1.82 -8.74
C LEU A 132 -2.76 2.46 -7.67
N LEU A 133 -2.19 1.63 -6.79
CA LEU A 133 -1.16 2.06 -5.85
C LEU A 133 0.05 2.58 -6.62
N SER A 134 0.37 3.86 -6.43
CA SER A 134 1.41 4.56 -7.17
C SER A 134 2.24 5.47 -6.27
N VAL A 135 3.35 5.96 -6.81
CA VAL A 135 4.27 6.90 -6.17
C VAL A 135 4.43 8.11 -7.09
N THR A 136 4.43 9.33 -6.55
CA THR A 136 4.74 10.54 -7.31
C THR A 136 6.21 10.95 -7.19
N GLY A 137 6.60 11.95 -7.99
CA GLY A 137 7.88 12.65 -7.84
C GLY A 137 7.97 13.53 -6.59
N GLU A 138 6.81 13.90 -6.01
CA GLU A 138 6.70 14.84 -4.90
C GLU A 138 7.26 14.25 -3.61
N GLN A 139 7.84 15.12 -2.79
CA GLN A 139 8.51 14.75 -1.55
C GLN A 139 7.98 15.59 -0.39
N TYR A 140 7.81 14.95 0.76
CA TYR A 140 7.44 15.64 1.99
C TYR A 140 8.61 16.43 2.57
N GLY A 141 8.28 17.53 3.24
CA GLY A 141 9.17 18.26 4.14
C GLY A 141 9.21 17.64 5.53
N ARG A 142 9.47 18.46 6.56
CA ARG A 142 9.44 18.01 7.97
C ARG A 142 8.03 17.53 8.36
N PRO A 143 7.90 16.53 9.26
CA PRO A 143 8.96 15.79 9.95
C PRO A 143 9.57 14.63 9.13
N ILE A 144 9.04 14.32 7.95
CA ILE A 144 9.38 13.14 7.13
C ILE A 144 10.11 13.54 5.85
N HIS A 145 11.13 14.37 6.01
CA HIS A 145 11.82 15.04 4.91
C HIS A 145 12.37 14.02 3.88
N GLY A 146 12.06 14.27 2.60
CA GLY A 146 12.57 13.49 1.47
C GLY A 146 11.83 12.17 1.21
N GLN A 147 10.85 11.81 2.05
CA GLN A 147 9.97 10.69 1.74
C GLN A 147 9.02 11.07 0.59
N ARG A 148 8.79 10.13 -0.34
CA ARG A 148 7.92 10.36 -1.49
C ARG A 148 6.45 10.10 -1.15
N GLU A 149 5.56 10.83 -1.80
CA GLU A 149 4.12 10.57 -1.69
C GLU A 149 3.73 9.27 -2.38
N VAL A 150 2.96 8.46 -1.65
CA VAL A 150 2.24 7.30 -2.18
C VAL A 150 0.77 7.71 -2.32
N HIS A 151 0.16 7.37 -3.45
CA HIS A 151 -1.21 7.77 -3.76
C HIS A 151 -1.92 6.72 -4.62
N GLY A 152 -3.23 6.87 -4.77
CA GLY A 152 -4.03 6.16 -5.74
C GLY A 152 -4.05 6.92 -7.06
N LEU A 153 -3.54 6.32 -8.13
CA LEU A 153 -3.64 6.85 -9.49
C LEU A 153 -4.88 6.26 -10.16
N ALA A 154 -5.76 7.10 -10.71
CA ALA A 154 -6.87 6.62 -11.51
C ALA A 154 -6.33 5.75 -12.65
N ASP A 155 -6.91 4.56 -12.81
CA ASP A 155 -6.61 3.69 -13.95
C ASP A 155 -7.13 4.40 -15.21
N SER A 156 -6.26 5.15 -15.87
CA SER A 156 -6.51 5.66 -17.22
C SER A 156 -6.43 4.47 -18.15
N GLY A 157 -7.49 3.63 -18.13
CA GLY A 157 -7.70 2.63 -19.16
C GLY A 157 -7.44 3.27 -20.51
N GLN A 158 -6.69 2.56 -21.36
CA GLN A 158 -6.41 2.96 -22.74
C GLN A 158 -7.62 3.57 -23.43
#